data_AF-A0A4R2JL61-F1
#
_entry.id   AF-A0A4R2JL61-F1
#
_cell.length_a   1.000
_cell.length_b   1.000
_cell.length_c   1.000
_cell.angle_alpha   90.00
_cell.angle_beta   90.00
_cell.angle_gamma   90.00
#
_symmetry.space_group_name_H-M   'P 1'
#
loop_
_entity.id
_entity.type
_entity.pdbx_description
1 polymer ?
#
loop_
_entity_poly.entity_id
_entity_poly.type
_entity_poly.pdbx_seq_one_letter_code
_entity_poly.pdbx_strand_id
1 'polypeptide(L)'
;MGNDTIELPSIVPMEYRPDQVGALAAIPVMRKDRGITKRRILMNTTLNPSPRRRGAMAKASVVAPLIALGALLPAPAAQAAVGSVTCTGSSHAAYNPGLTLTPQTITVTETDTVPNCTSTDSTLTSVITAGPYSYPVANAGCNYAMVIPVGGGSLTVHWNNGQTSTLTGLVNELTATGGIVQNIAVGTVTAGEFTGAAATITYAYPLVNTLQCLAPGGLTSQDGTILVQIIGV
;
A
#
# COMPACT_ATOMS: atom_id res chain seq x y z
N MET A 1 47.03 25.10 -34.64
CA MET A 1 46.81 25.01 -33.18
C MET A 1 45.70 26.00 -32.84
N GLY A 2 44.44 25.54 -32.90
CA GLY A 2 43.26 26.33 -32.52
C GLY A 2 42.63 25.65 -31.31
N ASN A 3 42.48 26.41 -30.23
CA ASN A 3 41.89 25.96 -28.96
C ASN A 3 40.39 26.29 -29.00
N ASP A 4 39.56 25.35 -29.45
CA ASP A 4 38.10 25.48 -29.35
C ASP A 4 37.67 24.94 -27.98
N THR A 5 37.25 25.87 -27.12
CA THR A 5 36.71 25.57 -25.79
C THR A 5 35.21 25.38 -25.96
N ILE A 6 34.71 24.16 -25.76
CA ILE A 6 33.28 23.84 -25.82
C ILE A 6 32.62 24.31 -24.52
N GLU A 7 31.80 25.37 -24.59
CA GLU A 7 30.89 25.76 -23.50
C GLU A 7 29.74 24.73 -23.41
N LEU A 8 29.60 24.11 -22.23
CA LEU A 8 28.45 23.27 -21.88
C LEU A 8 27.26 24.18 -21.49
N PRO A 9 26.04 23.94 -21.99
CA PRO A 9 24.88 24.72 -21.59
C PRO A 9 24.54 24.45 -20.12
N SER A 10 24.33 25.52 -19.36
CA SER A 10 23.95 25.49 -17.96
C SER A 10 22.61 24.77 -17.76
N ILE A 11 22.61 23.72 -16.94
CA ILE A 11 21.40 23.03 -16.49
C ILE A 11 20.67 23.97 -15.53
N VAL A 12 19.53 24.49 -15.96
CA VAL A 12 18.60 25.23 -15.10
C VAL A 12 17.84 24.21 -14.24
N PRO A 13 17.86 24.31 -12.90
CA PRO A 13 17.03 23.45 -12.06
C PRO A 13 15.54 23.74 -12.33
N MET A 14 14.79 22.70 -12.66
CA MET A 14 13.35 22.79 -12.89
C MET A 14 12.67 23.01 -11.53
N GLU A 15 12.20 24.23 -11.29
CA GLU A 15 11.50 24.60 -10.07
C GLU A 15 10.11 23.93 -10.04
N TYR A 16 9.91 23.05 -9.06
CA TYR A 16 8.64 22.37 -8.82
C TYR A 16 7.58 23.40 -8.41
N ARG A 17 6.57 23.60 -9.27
CA ARG A 17 5.42 24.48 -9.02
C ARG A 17 4.20 23.66 -8.54
N PRO A 18 3.80 23.77 -7.26
CA PRO A 18 2.65 23.03 -6.71
C PRO A 18 1.27 23.65 -7.04
N ASP A 19 1.21 24.68 -7.88
CA ASP A 19 -0.02 25.46 -8.14
C ASP A 19 -0.91 24.91 -9.28
N GLN A 20 -0.56 23.78 -9.88
CA GLN A 20 -1.36 23.16 -10.97
C GLN A 20 -2.38 22.11 -10.49
N VAL A 21 -2.55 21.91 -9.18
CA VAL A 21 -3.63 21.05 -8.64
C VAL A 21 -4.89 21.87 -8.45
N GLY A 22 -5.55 22.23 -9.54
CA GLY A 22 -6.74 23.07 -9.51
C GLY A 22 -7.67 22.84 -10.69
N ALA A 23 -8.39 21.72 -10.71
CA ALA A 23 -9.76 21.60 -11.23
C ALA A 23 -10.22 20.13 -11.25
N LEU A 24 -10.59 19.58 -10.11
CA LEU A 24 -11.53 18.45 -10.07
C LEU A 24 -12.67 18.81 -9.13
N ALA A 25 -13.87 18.73 -9.69
CA ALA A 25 -15.11 19.28 -9.18
C ALA A 25 -15.46 18.80 -7.77
N ALA A 26 -15.99 19.73 -6.97
CA ALA A 26 -16.61 19.46 -5.68
C ALA A 26 -17.77 18.46 -5.84
N ILE A 27 -17.61 17.27 -5.25
CA ILE A 27 -18.69 16.31 -5.06
C ILE A 27 -19.49 16.76 -3.82
N PRO A 28 -20.80 17.02 -3.92
CA PRO A 28 -21.59 17.46 -2.76
C PRO A 28 -21.74 16.31 -1.74
N VAL A 29 -21.34 16.60 -0.50
CA VAL A 29 -21.54 15.77 0.68
C VAL A 29 -23.04 15.69 0.98
N MET A 30 -23.65 14.53 0.75
CA MET A 30 -25.02 14.24 1.15
C MET A 30 -25.13 14.18 2.69
N ARG A 31 -25.75 15.22 3.22
CA ARG A 31 -26.19 15.38 4.61
C ARG A 31 -27.21 14.28 4.94
N LYS A 32 -26.83 13.30 5.77
CA LYS A 32 -27.76 12.28 6.28
C LYS A 32 -28.67 12.90 7.34
N ASP A 33 -29.90 13.20 6.92
CA ASP A 33 -30.93 13.80 7.75
C ASP A 33 -31.36 12.90 8.92
N ARG A 34 -31.64 13.57 10.05
CA ARG A 34 -32.17 13.00 11.29
C ARG A 34 -33.62 12.54 11.07
N GLY A 35 -33.88 11.25 11.21
CA GLY A 35 -35.22 10.70 11.36
C GLY A 35 -35.47 10.26 12.80
N ILE A 36 -35.91 11.19 13.66
CA ILE A 36 -36.48 10.88 14.99
C ILE A 36 -37.91 10.41 14.76
N THR A 37 -38.12 9.09 14.72
CA THR A 37 -39.47 8.52 14.66
C THR A 37 -40.02 8.33 16.06
N LYS A 38 -40.87 9.27 16.48
CA LYS A 38 -41.82 9.12 17.59
C LYS A 38 -42.67 7.87 17.37
N ARG A 39 -42.57 6.86 18.24
CA ARG A 39 -43.66 5.90 18.47
C ARG A 39 -44.36 6.23 19.77
N ARG A 40 -45.54 6.82 19.61
CA ARG A 40 -46.58 6.98 20.63
C ARG A 40 -47.57 5.86 20.37
N ILE A 41 -47.59 4.84 21.24
CA ILE A 41 -48.68 3.85 21.26
C ILE A 41 -49.12 3.66 22.72
N LEU A 42 -50.24 4.32 23.00
CA LEU A 42 -51.40 3.89 23.78
C LEU A 42 -51.17 3.10 25.09
N MET A 43 -51.54 3.79 26.17
CA MET A 43 -52.06 3.22 27.41
C MET A 43 -53.06 2.09 27.13
N ASN A 44 -52.94 0.97 27.84
CA ASN A 44 -54.12 0.27 28.31
C ASN A 44 -53.89 -0.35 29.69
N THR A 45 -54.84 -0.04 30.56
CA THR A 45 -54.91 -0.30 31.98
C THR A 45 -55.45 -1.70 32.23
N THR A 46 -54.77 -2.52 33.03
CA THR A 46 -55.43 -3.53 33.87
C THR A 46 -54.78 -3.61 35.24
N LEU A 47 -55.59 -3.31 36.24
CA LEU A 47 -55.38 -3.53 37.66
C LEU A 47 -55.43 -5.03 37.97
N ASN A 48 -54.53 -5.56 38.81
CA ASN A 48 -54.95 -6.30 40.01
C ASN A 48 -53.77 -6.52 40.98
N PRO A 49 -53.99 -6.45 42.31
CA PRO A 49 -52.95 -6.49 43.32
C PRO A 49 -52.88 -7.83 44.07
N SER A 50 -51.97 -7.85 45.05
CA SER A 50 -52.06 -8.53 46.36
C SER A 50 -51.02 -9.66 46.60
N PRO A 51 -50.77 -10.04 47.87
CA PRO A 51 -49.57 -9.61 48.59
C PRO A 51 -48.91 -10.79 49.35
N ARG A 52 -48.05 -10.47 50.33
CA ARG A 52 -47.57 -11.31 51.45
C ARG A 52 -46.28 -12.11 51.12
N ARG A 53 -45.29 -12.21 52.01
CA ARG A 53 -45.24 -11.92 53.44
C ARG A 53 -43.79 -11.81 53.91
N ARG A 54 -43.64 -10.99 54.95
CA ARG A 54 -42.49 -10.75 55.83
C ARG A 54 -41.86 -12.03 56.40
N GLY A 55 -40.56 -11.94 56.67
CA GLY A 55 -39.83 -12.69 57.68
C GLY A 55 -38.37 -12.83 57.25
N ALA A 56 -37.34 -12.61 58.05
CA ALA A 56 -37.20 -12.10 59.40
C ALA A 56 -35.75 -11.60 59.53
N MET A 57 -35.51 -10.63 60.41
CA MET A 57 -34.17 -10.26 60.86
C MET A 57 -33.49 -11.47 61.50
N ALA A 58 -32.25 -11.76 61.11
CA ALA A 58 -31.32 -12.54 61.90
C ALA A 58 -29.98 -11.80 61.95
N LYS A 59 -29.51 -11.60 63.18
CA LYS A 59 -28.34 -10.85 63.58
C LYS A 59 -27.07 -11.70 63.43
N ALA A 60 -25.96 -10.99 63.23
CA ALA A 60 -24.62 -11.29 63.71
C ALA A 60 -23.89 -12.56 63.21
N SER A 61 -22.88 -12.33 62.37
CA SER A 61 -21.50 -12.72 62.69
C SER A 61 -20.54 -11.84 61.90
N VAL A 62 -19.82 -10.99 62.62
CA VAL A 62 -18.69 -10.22 62.12
C VAL A 62 -17.52 -11.21 61.99
N VAL A 63 -17.21 -11.60 60.76
CA VAL A 63 -15.91 -12.14 60.40
C VAL A 63 -15.38 -11.19 59.33
N ALA A 64 -14.40 -10.37 59.72
CA ALA A 64 -13.68 -9.51 58.80
C ALA A 64 -12.72 -10.36 57.96
N PRO A 65 -12.86 -10.41 56.62
CA PRO A 65 -11.76 -10.85 55.78
C PRO A 65 -10.86 -9.64 55.51
N LEU A 66 -9.57 -9.83 55.79
CA LEU A 66 -8.51 -8.91 55.42
C LEU A 66 -8.56 -8.61 53.91
N ILE A 67 -8.42 -7.32 53.63
CA ILE A 67 -7.88 -6.66 52.43
C ILE A 67 -7.25 -7.62 51.40
N ALA A 68 -7.90 -7.71 50.24
CA ALA A 68 -7.20 -7.87 48.98
C ALA A 68 -7.98 -7.07 47.93
N LEU A 69 -7.88 -5.73 48.01
CA LEU A 69 -8.20 -4.85 46.89
C LEU A 69 -7.10 -5.05 45.84
N GLY A 70 -7.10 -6.23 45.21
CA GLY A 70 -6.20 -6.57 44.13
C GLY A 70 -6.45 -5.59 43.02
N ALA A 71 -5.51 -4.66 42.82
CA ALA A 71 -5.55 -3.70 41.75
C ALA A 71 -5.73 -4.46 40.43
N LEU A 72 -6.92 -4.36 39.84
CA LEU A 72 -7.17 -4.65 38.43
C LEU A 72 -6.43 -3.57 37.63
N LEU A 73 -5.10 -3.62 37.64
CA LEU A 73 -4.28 -2.92 36.66
C LEU A 73 -4.63 -3.59 35.33
N PRO A 74 -5.18 -2.87 34.34
CA PRO A 74 -5.32 -3.43 33.01
C PRO A 74 -3.93 -3.89 32.57
N ALA A 75 -3.79 -5.18 32.30
CA ALA A 75 -2.56 -5.71 31.73
C ALA A 75 -2.25 -4.86 30.48
N PRO A 76 -1.00 -4.36 30.31
CA PRO A 76 -0.65 -3.69 29.08
C PRO A 76 -0.98 -4.66 27.95
N ALA A 77 -1.80 -4.22 27.00
CA ALA A 77 -2.05 -4.99 25.80
C ALA A 77 -0.69 -5.24 25.17
N ALA A 78 -0.22 -6.49 25.16
CA ALA A 78 0.99 -6.85 24.46
C ALA A 78 0.70 -6.63 22.97
N GLN A 79 1.11 -5.48 22.43
CA GLN A 79 1.16 -5.31 20.99
C GLN A 79 2.23 -6.28 20.50
N ALA A 80 1.80 -7.36 19.84
CA ALA A 80 2.72 -8.19 19.09
C ALA A 80 3.43 -7.27 18.08
N ALA A 81 4.76 -7.26 18.10
CA ALA A 81 5.53 -6.52 17.11
C ALA A 81 5.07 -6.95 15.72
N VAL A 82 4.76 -5.99 14.86
CA VAL A 82 4.37 -6.30 13.48
C VAL A 82 5.57 -6.97 12.81
N GLY A 83 5.34 -8.09 12.12
CA GLY A 83 6.40 -8.83 11.45
C GLY A 83 7.07 -8.02 10.33
N SER A 84 8.20 -8.51 9.83
CA SER A 84 8.91 -7.90 8.70
C SER A 84 9.33 -8.95 7.69
N VAL A 85 9.37 -8.57 6.41
CA VAL A 85 9.86 -9.39 5.31
C VAL A 85 10.68 -8.56 4.32
N THR A 86 11.74 -9.17 3.78
CA THR A 86 12.50 -8.63 2.65
C THR A 86 12.63 -9.72 1.59
N CYS A 87 12.20 -9.43 0.37
CA CYS A 87 12.22 -10.35 -0.75
C CYS A 87 12.96 -9.76 -1.95
N THR A 88 13.76 -10.56 -2.64
CA THR A 88 14.44 -10.17 -3.88
C THR A 88 14.07 -11.10 -5.03
N GLY A 89 14.03 -10.53 -6.23
CA GLY A 89 13.63 -11.22 -7.44
C GLY A 89 14.07 -10.54 -8.72
N SER A 90 13.63 -11.11 -9.82
CA SER A 90 13.75 -10.55 -11.17
C SER A 90 12.40 -10.03 -11.65
N SER A 91 12.44 -9.04 -12.54
CA SER A 91 11.27 -8.52 -13.22
C SER A 91 11.50 -8.45 -14.72
N HIS A 92 10.48 -8.79 -15.50
CA HIS A 92 10.45 -8.66 -16.95
C HIS A 92 9.27 -7.78 -17.37
N ALA A 93 9.56 -6.66 -18.02
CA ALA A 93 8.57 -5.75 -18.57
C ALA A 93 8.54 -5.85 -20.09
N ALA A 94 7.36 -6.11 -20.66
CA ALA A 94 7.11 -6.12 -22.10
C ALA A 94 6.20 -4.94 -22.49
N TYR A 95 6.49 -4.32 -23.64
CA TYR A 95 5.84 -3.10 -24.11
C TYR A 95 5.11 -3.35 -25.44
N ASN A 96 3.84 -2.97 -25.50
CA ASN A 96 3.05 -3.06 -26.73
C ASN A 96 2.12 -1.84 -26.94
N PRO A 97 2.32 -1.03 -28.00
CA PRO A 97 3.45 -1.08 -28.93
C PRO A 97 4.78 -0.82 -28.23
N GLY A 98 5.90 -1.17 -28.86
CA GLY A 98 7.23 -0.93 -28.30
C GLY A 98 7.49 0.56 -28.06
N LEU A 99 8.30 0.87 -27.05
CA LEU A 99 8.66 2.24 -26.68
C LEU A 99 9.47 2.90 -27.80
N THR A 100 9.14 4.15 -28.11
CA THR A 100 9.87 4.98 -29.07
C THR A 100 10.31 6.29 -28.40
N LEU A 101 11.06 7.12 -29.13
CA LEU A 101 11.38 8.48 -28.67
C LEU A 101 10.20 9.43 -28.68
N THR A 102 9.11 9.09 -29.38
CA THR A 102 7.86 9.87 -29.37
C THR A 102 6.93 9.26 -28.32
N PRO A 103 6.56 10.00 -27.27
CA PRO A 103 5.64 9.48 -26.27
C PRO A 103 4.31 9.04 -26.88
N GLN A 104 3.82 7.87 -26.46
CA GLN A 104 2.59 7.29 -26.94
C GLN A 104 1.89 6.50 -25.83
N THR A 105 0.64 6.09 -26.08
CA THR A 105 -0.03 5.16 -25.16
C THR A 105 0.43 3.75 -25.47
N ILE A 106 0.89 3.03 -24.44
CA ILE A 106 1.29 1.63 -24.54
C ILE A 106 0.57 0.78 -23.50
N THR A 107 0.64 -0.53 -23.67
CA THR A 107 0.39 -1.50 -22.60
C THR A 107 1.72 -2.03 -22.11
N VAL A 108 1.95 -1.98 -20.81
CA VAL A 108 3.05 -2.69 -20.14
C VAL A 108 2.50 -4.01 -19.64
N THR A 109 3.24 -5.09 -19.83
CA THR A 109 2.99 -6.40 -19.25
C THR A 109 4.19 -6.79 -18.42
N GLU A 110 3.99 -6.98 -17.12
CA GLU A 110 5.06 -7.17 -16.16
C GLU A 110 4.98 -8.56 -15.54
N THR A 111 6.11 -9.27 -15.52
CA THR A 111 6.24 -10.62 -14.98
C THR A 111 7.35 -10.65 -13.95
N ASP A 112 6.98 -10.83 -12.69
CA ASP A 112 7.91 -10.87 -11.58
C ASP A 112 8.17 -12.32 -11.13
N THR A 113 9.38 -12.59 -10.67
CA THR A 113 9.77 -13.86 -10.03
C THR A 113 10.57 -13.54 -8.79
N VAL A 114 9.99 -13.81 -7.60
CA VAL A 114 10.57 -13.38 -6.32
C VAL A 114 10.72 -14.59 -5.37
N PRO A 115 11.75 -15.44 -5.59
CA PRO A 115 11.88 -16.72 -4.91
C PRO A 115 12.59 -16.64 -3.55
N ASN A 116 13.18 -15.49 -3.20
CA ASN A 116 14.04 -15.36 -2.03
C ASN A 116 13.49 -14.31 -1.06
N CYS A 117 12.79 -14.75 -0.02
CA CYS A 117 12.34 -13.90 1.08
C CYS A 117 13.02 -14.30 2.40
N THR A 118 13.38 -13.30 3.19
CA THR A 118 13.73 -13.43 4.60
C THR A 118 12.65 -12.75 5.42
N SER A 119 11.97 -13.48 6.30
CA SER A 119 10.81 -13.02 7.05
C SER A 119 10.89 -13.39 8.52
N THR A 120 10.22 -12.62 9.38
CA THR A 120 9.94 -13.02 10.77
C THR A 120 8.96 -14.19 10.85
N ASP A 121 8.13 -14.39 9.82
CA ASP A 121 7.37 -15.63 9.63
C ASP A 121 8.23 -16.64 8.86
N SER A 122 8.69 -17.69 9.53
CA SER A 122 9.56 -18.72 8.93
C SER A 122 8.90 -19.55 7.82
N THR A 123 7.58 -19.47 7.66
CA THR A 123 6.85 -20.17 6.59
C THR A 123 6.85 -19.38 5.27
N LEU A 124 7.19 -18.09 5.33
CA LEU A 124 7.27 -17.19 4.19
C LEU A 124 8.70 -17.16 3.64
N THR A 125 8.87 -17.73 2.44
CA THR A 125 10.16 -17.81 1.74
C THR A 125 10.12 -17.26 0.32
N SER A 126 8.94 -17.00 -0.25
CA SER A 126 8.81 -16.40 -1.60
C SER A 126 7.47 -15.69 -1.80
N VAL A 127 7.40 -14.88 -2.86
CA VAL A 127 6.14 -14.31 -3.38
C VAL A 127 5.61 -15.24 -4.47
N ILE A 128 4.31 -15.55 -4.43
CA ILE A 128 3.59 -16.16 -5.54
C ILE A 128 3.16 -15.05 -6.49
N THR A 129 3.64 -15.09 -7.72
CA THR A 129 3.16 -14.17 -8.76
C THR A 129 1.98 -14.81 -9.49
N ALA A 130 0.87 -14.09 -9.60
CA ALA A 130 -0.38 -14.59 -10.20
C ALA A 130 -0.34 -14.66 -11.74
N GLY A 131 0.86 -14.58 -12.34
CA GLY A 131 1.08 -14.42 -13.76
C GLY A 131 1.41 -12.98 -14.15
N PRO A 132 1.57 -12.70 -15.46
CA PRO A 132 1.80 -11.35 -15.94
C PRO A 132 0.62 -10.44 -15.60
N TYR A 133 0.89 -9.24 -15.11
CA TYR A 133 -0.12 -8.19 -14.99
C TYR A 133 0.11 -7.11 -16.04
N SER A 134 -0.98 -6.62 -16.63
CA SER A 134 -0.94 -5.64 -17.71
C SER A 134 -1.71 -4.38 -17.35
N TYR A 135 -1.16 -3.23 -17.73
CA TYR A 135 -1.79 -1.93 -17.49
C TYR A 135 -1.44 -0.93 -18.60
N PRO A 136 -2.37 -0.03 -18.96
CA PRO A 136 -2.11 1.01 -19.94
C PRO A 136 -1.26 2.13 -19.32
N VAL A 137 -0.35 2.67 -20.11
CA VAL A 137 0.47 3.82 -19.76
C VAL A 137 0.35 4.86 -20.86
N ALA A 138 -0.24 6.00 -20.52
CA ALA A 138 -0.30 7.15 -21.40
C ALA A 138 1.03 7.91 -21.40
N ASN A 139 1.36 8.54 -22.53
CA ASN A 139 2.56 9.38 -22.66
C ASN A 139 3.87 8.65 -22.32
N ALA A 140 3.94 7.33 -22.57
CA ALA A 140 5.14 6.53 -22.38
C ALA A 140 6.13 6.78 -23.52
N GLY A 141 7.35 7.15 -23.16
CA GLY A 141 8.46 7.29 -24.09
C GLY A 141 9.69 6.53 -23.57
N CYS A 142 10.62 6.22 -24.46
CA CYS A 142 11.87 5.54 -24.10
C CYS A 142 12.73 6.29 -23.07
N ASN A 143 12.62 7.61 -23.05
CA ASN A 143 13.27 8.49 -22.07
C ASN A 143 12.57 8.53 -20.71
N TYR A 144 11.42 7.85 -20.56
CA TYR A 144 10.53 7.94 -19.40
C TYR A 144 10.15 6.58 -18.78
N ALA A 145 10.58 5.45 -19.33
CA ALA A 145 9.99 4.17 -18.95
C ALA A 145 10.71 3.48 -17.77
N MET A 146 10.27 3.83 -16.56
CA MET A 146 9.68 2.83 -15.67
C MET A 146 8.35 3.39 -15.22
N VAL A 147 7.25 2.75 -15.62
CA VAL A 147 5.93 3.17 -15.16
C VAL A 147 5.28 1.92 -14.61
N ILE A 148 5.26 1.78 -13.30
CA ILE A 148 4.32 0.93 -12.56
C ILE A 148 2.99 1.70 -12.53
N PRO A 149 1.81 1.06 -12.45
CA PRO A 149 0.52 1.74 -12.39
C PRO A 149 0.57 3.01 -11.55
N VAL A 150 0.44 4.13 -12.26
CA VAL A 150 0.52 5.48 -11.70
C VAL A 150 -0.64 5.67 -10.74
N GLY A 151 -0.30 5.96 -9.48
CA GLY A 151 -1.18 6.71 -8.57
C GLY A 151 -2.03 5.88 -7.62
N GLY A 152 -1.55 5.70 -6.38
CA GLY A 152 -2.40 5.43 -5.21
C GLY A 152 -3.21 4.12 -5.26
N GLY A 153 -2.84 3.20 -6.15
CA GLY A 153 -3.50 1.92 -6.32
C GLY A 153 -3.32 0.98 -5.12
N SER A 154 -4.21 0.00 -5.04
CA SER A 154 -4.06 -1.14 -4.14
C SER A 154 -3.25 -2.23 -4.84
N LEU A 155 -2.24 -2.77 -4.17
CA LEU A 155 -1.47 -3.93 -4.65
C LEU A 155 -1.65 -5.08 -3.66
N THR A 156 -2.04 -6.25 -4.16
CA THR A 156 -2.10 -7.47 -3.34
C THR A 156 -0.87 -8.33 -3.61
N VAL A 157 -0.08 -8.57 -2.57
CA VAL A 157 1.04 -9.51 -2.59
C VAL A 157 0.53 -10.86 -2.10
N HIS A 158 0.82 -11.91 -2.87
CA HIS A 158 0.49 -13.29 -2.50
C HIS A 158 1.76 -14.00 -2.03
N TRP A 159 1.71 -14.63 -0.86
CA TRP A 159 2.86 -15.30 -0.26
C TRP A 159 2.81 -16.81 -0.46
N ASN A 160 3.96 -17.47 -0.45
CA ASN A 160 4.05 -18.92 -0.62
C ASN A 160 3.37 -19.74 0.51
N ASN A 161 3.15 -19.13 1.68
CA ASN A 161 2.45 -19.73 2.81
C ASN A 161 0.91 -19.70 2.65
N GLY A 162 0.39 -19.19 1.54
CA GLY A 162 -1.05 -19.08 1.24
C GLY A 162 -1.72 -17.81 1.77
N GLN A 163 -0.97 -16.95 2.47
CA GLN A 163 -1.45 -15.67 2.97
C GLN A 163 -1.31 -14.57 1.90
N THR A 164 -1.86 -13.39 2.19
CA THR A 164 -1.75 -12.20 1.33
C THR A 164 -1.49 -10.96 2.15
N SER A 165 -0.92 -9.92 1.53
CA SER A 165 -0.82 -8.56 2.06
C SER A 165 -1.41 -7.59 1.05
N THR A 166 -2.31 -6.71 1.48
CA THR A 166 -2.87 -5.65 0.63
C THR A 166 -2.20 -4.32 0.98
N LEU A 167 -1.44 -3.78 0.04
CA LEU A 167 -0.75 -2.50 0.15
C LEU A 167 -1.62 -1.41 -0.47
N THR A 168 -1.75 -0.27 0.21
CA THR A 168 -2.47 0.90 -0.29
C THR A 168 -1.69 2.17 -0.01
N GLY A 169 -2.12 3.29 -0.61
CA GLY A 169 -1.45 4.58 -0.46
C GLY A 169 -0.07 4.61 -1.12
N LEU A 170 0.14 3.79 -2.16
CA LEU A 170 1.40 3.71 -2.88
C LEU A 170 1.74 5.05 -3.56
N VAL A 171 2.83 5.65 -3.12
CA VAL A 171 3.46 6.83 -3.72
C VAL A 171 4.72 6.38 -4.43
N ASN A 172 4.84 6.76 -5.70
CA ASN A 172 5.95 6.36 -6.56
C ASN A 172 6.97 7.49 -6.70
N GLU A 173 8.25 7.15 -6.57
CA GLU A 173 9.38 8.01 -6.91
C GLU A 173 10.18 7.35 -8.04
N LEU A 174 10.54 8.12 -9.06
CA LEU A 174 11.35 7.65 -10.17
C LEU A 174 12.70 8.38 -10.15
N THR A 175 13.78 7.61 -10.11
CA THR A 175 15.15 8.14 -10.13
C THR A 175 15.95 7.47 -11.24
N ALA A 176 16.86 8.20 -11.87
CA ALA A 176 17.76 7.67 -12.88
C ALA A 176 19.19 8.10 -12.53
N THR A 177 20.06 7.13 -12.24
CA THR A 177 21.46 7.38 -11.84
C THR A 177 22.34 6.20 -12.20
N GLY A 178 23.59 6.46 -12.58
CA GLY A 178 24.57 5.40 -12.85
C GLY A 178 24.18 4.39 -13.94
N GLY A 179 23.33 4.79 -14.89
CA GLY A 179 22.84 3.89 -15.95
C GLY A 179 21.73 2.92 -15.50
N ILE A 180 21.12 3.17 -14.35
CA ILE A 180 19.95 2.45 -13.83
C ILE A 180 18.80 3.45 -13.67
N VAL A 181 17.60 3.02 -14.05
CA VAL A 181 16.35 3.67 -13.65
C VAL A 181 15.78 2.85 -12.50
N GLN A 182 15.36 3.53 -11.44
CA GLN A 182 14.77 2.92 -10.26
C GLN A 182 13.44 3.57 -9.95
N ASN A 183 12.41 2.74 -9.77
CA ASN A 183 11.10 3.15 -9.30
C ASN A 183 10.86 2.58 -7.90
N ILE A 184 10.57 3.46 -6.96
CA ILE A 184 10.30 3.09 -5.57
C ILE A 184 8.85 3.46 -5.26
N ALA A 185 8.04 2.45 -4.95
CA ALA A 185 6.68 2.61 -4.45
C ALA A 185 6.67 2.44 -2.93
N VAL A 186 6.19 3.43 -2.20
CA VAL A 186 6.07 3.38 -0.73
C VAL A 186 4.60 3.50 -0.32
N GLY A 187 4.15 2.63 0.58
CA GLY A 187 2.80 2.66 1.13
C GLY A 187 2.68 1.88 2.43
N THR A 188 1.48 1.40 2.72
CA THR A 188 1.18 0.67 3.96
C THR A 188 0.39 -0.58 3.70
N VAL A 189 0.64 -1.63 4.48
CA VAL A 189 -0.18 -2.85 4.45
C VAL A 189 -1.46 -2.60 5.24
N THR A 190 -2.61 -2.57 4.57
CA THR A 190 -3.92 -2.30 5.17
C THR A 190 -4.76 -3.55 5.43
N ALA A 191 -4.37 -4.71 4.90
CA ALA A 191 -5.03 -5.98 5.19
C ALA A 191 -4.07 -7.17 5.00
N GLY A 192 -4.34 -8.25 5.72
CA GLY A 192 -3.61 -9.52 5.60
C GLY A 192 -2.36 -9.62 6.48
N GLU A 193 -1.42 -10.46 6.06
CA GLU A 193 -0.12 -10.62 6.75
C GLU A 193 0.62 -9.27 6.78
N PHE A 194 1.28 -8.95 7.90
CA PHE A 194 1.96 -7.67 8.14
C PHE A 194 1.05 -6.43 8.16
N THR A 195 -0.25 -6.56 8.41
CA THR A 195 -1.15 -5.39 8.56
C THR A 195 -0.60 -4.36 9.54
N GLY A 196 -0.56 -3.10 9.13
CA GLY A 196 0.00 -1.97 9.89
C GLY A 196 1.47 -1.66 9.57
N ALA A 197 2.18 -2.54 8.87
CA ALA A 197 3.56 -2.32 8.45
C ALA A 197 3.68 -1.30 7.31
N ALA A 198 4.84 -0.64 7.24
CA ALA A 198 5.25 0.12 6.08
C ALA A 198 5.74 -0.84 4.98
N ALA A 199 5.39 -0.55 3.73
CA ALA A 199 5.78 -1.33 2.58
C ALA A 199 6.54 -0.47 1.56
N THR A 200 7.63 -1.02 1.04
CA THR A 200 8.43 -0.44 -0.03
C THR A 200 8.63 -1.49 -1.11
N ILE A 201 8.32 -1.14 -2.35
CA ILE A 201 8.62 -1.98 -3.52
C ILE A 201 9.52 -1.18 -4.44
N THR A 202 10.67 -1.76 -4.76
CA THR A 202 11.67 -1.15 -5.61
C THR A 202 11.85 -2.01 -6.83
N TYR A 203 11.65 -1.40 -8.00
CA TYR A 203 12.04 -1.97 -9.27
C TYR A 203 13.27 -1.23 -9.78
N ALA A 204 14.19 -1.95 -10.41
CA ALA A 204 15.38 -1.38 -11.02
C ALA A 204 15.64 -2.01 -12.39
N TYR A 205 15.69 -1.18 -13.42
CA TYR A 205 16.03 -1.59 -14.79
C TYR A 205 17.25 -0.82 -15.30
N PRO A 206 18.02 -1.40 -16.23
CA PRO A 206 19.00 -0.65 -16.99
C PRO A 206 18.37 0.56 -17.67
N LEU A 207 19.11 1.66 -17.72
CA LEU A 207 18.72 2.82 -18.53
C LEU A 207 18.63 2.39 -19.99
N VAL A 208 17.50 2.71 -20.62
CA VAL A 208 17.22 2.36 -22.01
C VAL A 208 18.30 2.92 -22.95
N ASN A 209 18.79 2.07 -23.86
CA ASN A 209 19.61 2.53 -24.97
C ASN A 209 18.71 3.20 -26.03
N THR A 210 18.89 4.49 -26.24
CA THR A 210 18.08 5.29 -27.17
C THR A 210 18.11 4.78 -28.61
N LEU A 211 19.15 4.04 -29.02
CA LEU A 211 19.20 3.42 -30.35
C LEU A 211 18.18 2.29 -30.51
N GLN A 212 17.85 1.56 -29.43
CA GLN A 212 16.81 0.52 -29.47
C GLN A 212 15.42 1.12 -29.71
N CYS A 213 15.22 2.37 -29.33
CA CYS A 213 13.97 3.12 -29.52
C CYS A 213 13.77 3.63 -30.94
N LEU A 214 14.86 3.71 -31.71
CA LEU A 214 14.87 4.08 -33.13
C LEU A 214 14.73 2.87 -34.05
N ALA A 215 14.88 1.65 -33.51
CA ALA A 215 14.69 0.43 -34.29
C ALA A 215 13.22 0.32 -34.75
N PRO A 216 12.94 -0.32 -35.91
CA PRO A 216 11.58 -0.65 -36.30
C PRO A 216 10.86 -1.43 -35.19
N GLY A 217 9.71 -0.93 -34.75
CA GLY A 217 8.95 -1.51 -33.62
C GLY A 217 9.32 -0.99 -32.24
N GLY A 218 10.42 -0.23 -32.09
CA GLY A 218 10.86 0.33 -30.82
C GLY A 218 11.40 -0.70 -29.84
N LEU A 219 11.61 -0.29 -28.58
CA LEU A 219 12.01 -1.18 -27.50
C LEU A 219 10.80 -1.96 -26.99
N THR A 220 10.83 -3.28 -27.13
CA THR A 220 9.68 -4.15 -26.81
C THR A 220 9.75 -4.82 -25.45
N SER A 221 10.92 -4.85 -24.80
CA SER A 221 11.06 -5.42 -23.46
C SER A 221 12.29 -4.92 -22.72
N GLN A 222 12.27 -5.07 -21.40
CA GLN A 222 13.39 -4.83 -20.49
C GLN A 222 13.36 -5.84 -19.34
N ASP A 223 14.54 -6.27 -18.91
CA ASP A 223 14.73 -7.11 -17.73
C ASP A 223 15.37 -6.29 -16.61
N GLY A 224 14.96 -6.57 -15.37
CA GLY A 224 15.39 -5.84 -14.20
C GLY A 224 15.27 -6.66 -12.93
N THR A 225 15.37 -5.98 -11.80
CA THR A 225 15.23 -6.58 -10.47
C THR A 225 14.06 -5.97 -9.72
N ILE A 226 13.55 -6.74 -8.77
CA ILE A 226 12.52 -6.31 -7.83
C ILE A 226 12.98 -6.60 -6.40
N LEU A 227 12.73 -5.66 -5.50
CA LEU A 227 12.91 -5.77 -4.06
C LEU A 227 11.58 -5.40 -3.39
N VAL A 228 11.03 -6.30 -2.59
CA VAL A 228 9.85 -6.07 -1.76
C VAL A 228 10.28 -6.05 -0.31
N GLN A 229 9.98 -4.96 0.39
CA GLN A 229 10.33 -4.81 1.80
C GLN A 229 9.08 -4.37 2.58
N ILE A 230 8.73 -5.13 3.61
CA ILE A 230 7.67 -4.78 4.56
C ILE A 230 8.30 -4.76 5.95
N ILE A 231 8.21 -3.62 6.62
CA ILE A 231 8.81 -3.42 7.94
C ILE A 231 7.71 -3.07 8.93
N GLY A 232 7.51 -3.96 9.90
CA GLY A 232 6.70 -3.68 11.07
C GLY A 232 7.38 -2.63 11.96
N VAL A 233 6.58 -1.68 12.45
CA VAL A 233 6.98 -0.64 13.41
C VAL A 233 6.54 -0.98 14.83
#